data_AF-A0A1Q9NEQ3-F1
#
_entry.id   AF-A0A1Q9NEQ3-F1
#
_cell.length_a   1.000
_cell.length_b   1.000
_cell.length_c   1.000
_cell.angle_alpha   90.00
_cell.angle_beta   90.00
_cell.angle_gamma   90.00
#
_symmetry.space_group_name_H-M   'P 1'
#
loop_
_entity.id
_entity.type
_entity.pdbx_description
1 polymer ?
#
loop_
_entity_poly.entity_id
_entity_poly.type
_entity_poly.pdbx_seq_one_letter_code
_entity_poly.pdbx_strand_id
1 'polypeptide(L)'
;MAIGNLTEQKFNGKNEITSIEKAYTNEDISQLDQLYYENHRIIFNFKYYVIQSYGRDLWLDMLENKEFRNFFYTSTGTYGEAVFGALVDLFVAHLNTTTFNILLEFTNYTRTVEDLDPVEIVQLM
;
A
#
# COMPACT_ATOMS: atom_id res chain seq x y z
N MET A 1 -29.83 -28.11 -21.58
CA MET A 1 -28.42 -28.05 -22.03
C MET A 1 -28.29 -26.80 -22.88
N ALA A 2 -27.72 -25.73 -22.32
CA ALA A 2 -27.57 -24.45 -22.99
C ALA A 2 -26.21 -24.38 -23.69
N ILE A 3 -26.28 -23.97 -24.95
CA ILE A 3 -25.20 -23.70 -25.89
C ILE A 3 -24.55 -22.36 -25.49
N GLY A 4 -23.22 -22.31 -25.51
CA GLY A 4 -22.47 -21.08 -25.24
C GLY A 4 -22.73 -19.98 -26.26
N ASN A 5 -22.52 -18.74 -25.82
CA ASN A 5 -22.15 -17.63 -26.69
C ASN A 5 -21.20 -16.70 -25.93
N LEU A 6 -20.02 -16.52 -26.53
CA LEU A 6 -19.04 -15.50 -26.18
C LEU A 6 -19.71 -14.12 -26.17
N THR A 7 -19.51 -13.34 -25.12
CA THR A 7 -19.80 -11.91 -25.16
C THR A 7 -18.52 -11.14 -24.87
N GLU A 8 -18.13 -10.35 -25.86
CA GLU A 8 -16.99 -9.43 -25.88
C GLU A 8 -16.93 -8.61 -24.59
N GLN A 9 -15.80 -8.69 -23.86
CA GLN A 9 -15.49 -7.71 -22.81
C GLN A 9 -15.14 -6.39 -23.49
N LYS A 10 -16.13 -5.51 -23.60
CA LYS A 10 -15.93 -4.09 -23.89
C LYS A 10 -15.20 -3.46 -22.70
N PHE A 11 -13.91 -3.20 -22.86
CA PHE A 11 -13.18 -2.25 -22.00
C PHE A 11 -13.83 -0.88 -22.15
N ASN A 12 -14.73 -0.54 -21.21
CA ASN A 12 -15.31 0.78 -21.10
C ASN A 12 -14.66 1.48 -19.91
N GLY A 13 -13.68 2.33 -20.19
CA GLY A 13 -12.80 2.95 -19.20
C GLY A 13 -13.46 4.04 -18.35
N LYS A 14 -14.47 3.70 -17.54
CA LYS A 14 -15.09 4.69 -16.63
C LYS A 14 -15.76 4.21 -15.35
N ASN A 15 -15.68 2.93 -14.97
CA ASN A 15 -16.32 2.44 -13.74
C ASN A 15 -15.38 1.48 -12.99
N GLU A 16 -14.50 2.00 -12.12
CA GLU A 16 -13.95 1.23 -10.97
C GLU A 16 -13.18 2.12 -9.97
N ILE A 17 -13.69 3.32 -9.70
CA ILE A 17 -13.30 4.09 -8.52
C ILE A 17 -14.58 4.31 -7.70
N THR A 18 -15.13 3.23 -7.15
CA THR A 18 -16.35 3.33 -6.33
C THR A 18 -16.42 2.28 -5.23
N SER A 19 -15.26 1.83 -4.74
CA SER A 19 -15.21 0.88 -3.61
C SER A 19 -14.11 1.18 -2.58
N ILE A 20 -13.41 2.33 -2.67
CA ILE A 20 -12.34 2.68 -1.71
C ILE A 20 -12.91 3.18 -0.37
N GLU A 21 -14.22 3.47 -0.30
CA GLU A 21 -14.92 3.85 0.95
C GLU A 21 -15.49 2.65 1.73
N LYS A 22 -14.80 1.50 1.73
CA LYS A 22 -15.00 0.58 2.86
C LYS A 22 -14.13 1.07 4.00
N ALA A 23 -14.79 1.63 5.00
CA ALA A 23 -14.21 1.96 6.29
C ALA A 23 -13.26 0.83 6.72
N TYR A 24 -11.96 1.12 6.77
CA TYR A 24 -11.00 0.21 7.39
C TYR A 24 -11.26 0.29 8.90
N THR A 25 -12.16 -0.56 9.37
CA THR A 25 -12.23 -0.96 10.77
C THR A 25 -11.01 -1.82 11.06
N ASN A 26 -10.41 -1.64 12.24
CA ASN A 26 -9.08 -2.11 12.67
C ASN A 26 -8.83 -3.64 12.69
N GLU A 27 -9.48 -4.47 11.86
CA GLU A 27 -9.36 -5.93 11.96
C GLU A 27 -9.17 -6.68 10.62
N ASP A 28 -9.33 -6.04 9.46
CA ASP A 28 -9.25 -6.75 8.17
C ASP A 28 -8.06 -6.29 7.30
N ILE A 29 -7.13 -7.22 7.03
CA ILE A 29 -6.13 -7.09 5.95
C ILE A 29 -6.87 -7.06 4.62
N SER A 30 -6.67 -5.99 3.84
CA SER A 30 -7.29 -5.91 2.52
C SER A 30 -6.66 -6.90 1.55
N GLN A 31 -7.37 -7.29 0.47
CA GLN A 31 -6.79 -8.12 -0.59
C GLN A 31 -5.52 -7.50 -1.20
N LEU A 32 -5.45 -6.17 -1.23
CA LEU A 32 -4.27 -5.44 -1.66
C LEU A 32 -3.10 -5.58 -0.69
N ASP A 33 -3.38 -5.54 0.62
CA ASP A 33 -2.37 -5.75 1.65
C ASP A 33 -1.81 -7.18 1.59
N GLN A 34 -2.67 -8.17 1.39
CA GLN A 34 -2.23 -9.56 1.18
C GLN A 34 -1.33 -9.66 -0.07
N LEU A 35 -1.74 -9.03 -1.17
CA LEU A 35 -0.97 -9.03 -2.42
C LEU A 35 0.41 -8.38 -2.24
N TYR A 36 0.49 -7.24 -1.53
CA TYR A 36 1.76 -6.63 -1.21
C TYR A 36 2.58 -7.47 -0.26
N TYR A 37 1.99 -8.09 0.76
CA TYR A 37 2.76 -8.92 1.67
C TYR A 37 3.43 -10.10 0.93
N GLU A 38 2.69 -10.77 0.05
CA GLU A 38 3.17 -11.92 -0.71
C GLU A 38 4.21 -11.56 -1.78
N ASN A 39 4.03 -10.43 -2.48
CA ASN A 39 4.83 -10.12 -3.67
C ASN A 39 5.81 -8.96 -3.47
N HIS A 40 5.49 -8.03 -2.56
CA HIS A 40 6.20 -6.77 -2.37
C HIS A 40 6.24 -6.38 -0.88
N ARG A 41 6.73 -7.29 -0.01
CA ARG A 41 6.68 -7.14 1.45
C ARG A 41 7.20 -5.80 1.97
N ILE A 42 8.18 -5.21 1.27
CA ILE A 42 8.71 -3.89 1.60
C ILE A 42 7.66 -2.77 1.49
N ILE A 43 6.76 -2.81 0.51
CA ILE A 43 5.68 -1.83 0.33
C ILE A 43 4.60 -2.03 1.39
N PHE A 44 4.25 -3.29 1.69
CA PHE A 44 3.36 -3.62 2.81
C PHE A 44 3.92 -3.06 4.12
N ASN A 45 5.17 -3.38 4.44
CA ASN A 45 5.84 -2.92 5.65
C ASN A 45 5.92 -1.39 5.68
N PHE A 46 6.15 -0.73 4.54
CA PHE A 46 6.20 0.73 4.47
C PHE A 46 4.86 1.38 4.83
N LYS A 47 3.75 0.87 4.31
CA LYS A 47 2.40 1.32 4.70
C LYS A 47 2.22 1.26 6.21
N TYR A 48 2.49 0.10 6.82
CA TYR A 48 2.24 -0.10 8.25
C TYR A 48 3.24 0.66 9.14
N TYR A 49 4.48 0.84 8.69
CA TYR A 49 5.43 1.76 9.31
C TYR A 49 4.87 3.18 9.39
N VAL A 50 4.35 3.71 8.28
CA VAL A 50 3.76 5.07 8.23
C VAL A 50 2.59 5.16 9.19
N ILE A 51 1.68 4.19 9.16
CA ILE A 51 0.49 4.17 10.02
C ILE A 51 0.88 4.09 11.50
N GLN A 52 1.82 3.22 11.87
CA GLN A 52 2.23 3.05 13.27
C GLN A 52 2.98 4.29 13.79
N SER A 53 3.85 4.87 12.97
CA SER A 53 4.75 5.94 13.41
C SER A 53 4.09 7.32 13.38
N TYR A 54 3.19 7.54 12.42
CA TYR A 54 2.61 8.87 12.14
C TYR A 54 1.08 8.90 12.18
N GLY A 55 0.45 7.74 12.35
CA GLY A 55 -1.00 7.61 12.40
C GLY A 55 -1.65 7.36 11.04
N ARG A 56 -2.85 6.78 11.11
CA ARG A 56 -3.67 6.46 9.94
C ARG A 56 -4.07 7.69 9.14
N ASP A 57 -4.29 8.82 9.80
CA ASP A 57 -4.70 10.06 9.14
C ASP A 57 -3.62 10.58 8.18
N LEU A 58 -2.33 10.50 8.55
CA LEU A 58 -1.24 10.87 7.65
C LEU A 58 -1.19 9.94 6.44
N TRP A 59 -1.39 8.63 6.64
CA TRP A 59 -1.44 7.68 5.52
C TRP A 59 -2.56 8.01 4.54
N LEU A 60 -3.74 8.37 5.04
CA LEU A 60 -4.87 8.78 4.19
C LEU A 60 -4.58 10.09 3.46
N ASP A 61 -3.98 11.07 4.13
CA ASP A 61 -3.56 12.33 3.50
C ASP A 61 -2.52 12.10 2.38
N MET A 62 -1.56 11.19 2.59
CA MET A 62 -0.62 10.78 1.54
C MET A 62 -1.32 10.18 0.32
N LEU A 63 -2.42 9.44 0.49
CA LEU A 63 -3.20 8.89 -0.62
C LEU A 63 -4.03 9.93 -1.38
N GLU A 64 -4.22 11.14 -0.84
CA GLU A 64 -4.79 12.26 -1.58
C GLU A 64 -3.81 12.81 -2.62
N ASN A 65 -2.50 12.67 -2.39
CA ASN A 65 -1.48 12.95 -3.40
C ASN A 65 -1.60 11.95 -4.57
N LYS A 66 -1.99 12.47 -5.74
CA LYS A 66 -2.22 11.67 -6.95
C LYS A 66 -1.00 10.84 -7.37
N GLU A 67 0.20 11.38 -7.23
CA GLU A 67 1.43 10.70 -7.62
C GLU A 67 1.73 9.55 -6.67
N PHE A 68 1.67 9.81 -5.36
CA PHE A 68 1.84 8.78 -4.34
C PHE A 68 0.80 7.66 -4.48
N ARG A 69 -0.47 8.03 -4.65
CA ARG A 69 -1.56 7.09 -4.88
C ARG A 69 -1.32 6.21 -6.11
N ASN A 70 -0.86 6.81 -7.22
CA ASN A 70 -0.57 6.06 -8.43
C ASN A 70 0.61 5.09 -8.22
N PHE A 71 1.70 5.54 -7.58
CA PHE A 71 2.81 4.66 -7.25
C PHE A 71 2.41 3.54 -6.31
N PHE A 72 1.51 3.79 -5.37
CA PHE A 72 1.00 2.73 -4.52
C PHE A 72 0.19 1.73 -5.36
N TYR A 73 -1.00 2.11 -5.83
CA TYR A 73 -1.96 1.17 -6.42
C TYR A 73 -1.56 0.56 -7.77
N THR A 74 -0.77 1.24 -8.60
CA THR A 74 -0.45 0.77 -9.96
C THR A 74 0.72 -0.23 -9.99
N SER A 75 1.38 -0.42 -8.85
CA SER A 75 2.70 -1.07 -8.76
C SER A 75 2.66 -2.54 -8.35
N THR A 76 1.47 -3.11 -8.25
CA THR A 76 1.21 -4.48 -7.80
C THR A 76 1.72 -5.59 -8.72
N GLY A 77 2.33 -5.25 -9.87
CA GLY A 77 2.68 -6.22 -10.91
C GLY A 77 4.15 -6.53 -11.14
N THR A 78 5.11 -5.61 -10.90
CA THR A 78 6.47 -5.81 -11.47
C THR A 78 7.64 -5.02 -10.87
N TYR A 79 7.43 -3.97 -10.06
CA TYR A 79 8.49 -2.97 -9.80
C TYR A 79 8.67 -2.58 -8.31
N GLY A 80 8.53 -3.54 -7.39
CA GLY A 80 8.50 -3.29 -5.95
C GLY A 80 9.58 -2.35 -5.41
N GLU A 81 10.86 -2.52 -5.80
CA GLU A 81 11.97 -1.71 -5.28
C GLU A 81 12.02 -0.29 -5.89
N ALA A 82 11.86 -0.15 -7.20
CA ALA A 82 11.85 1.16 -7.86
C ALA A 82 10.66 2.01 -7.40
N VAL A 83 9.51 1.35 -7.17
CA VAL A 83 8.31 1.97 -6.64
C VAL A 83 8.51 2.36 -5.18
N PHE A 84 9.14 1.51 -4.38
CA PHE A 84 9.44 1.82 -2.99
C PHE A 84 10.28 3.10 -2.87
N GLY A 85 11.32 3.26 -3.69
CA GLY A 85 12.11 4.49 -3.74
C GLY A 85 11.26 5.73 -4.01
N ALA A 86 10.38 5.69 -5.02
CA ALA A 86 9.48 6.80 -5.34
C ALA A 86 8.48 7.11 -4.21
N LEU A 87 7.94 6.08 -3.56
CA LEU A 87 7.05 6.25 -2.39
C LEU A 87 7.78 6.93 -1.23
N VAL A 88 9.03 6.53 -0.95
CA VAL A 88 9.86 7.15 0.08
C VAL A 88 10.16 8.61 -0.25
N ASP A 89 10.55 8.92 -1.48
CA ASP A 89 10.86 10.29 -1.89
C ASP A 89 9.65 11.23 -1.73
N LEU A 90 8.47 10.76 -2.13
CA LEU A 90 7.22 11.50 -1.96
C LEU A 90 6.85 11.69 -0.49
N PHE A 91 7.07 10.67 0.34
CA PHE A 91 6.83 10.75 1.78
C PHE A 91 7.79 11.70 2.49
N VAL A 92 9.07 11.66 2.12
CA VAL A 92 10.12 12.57 2.62
C VAL A 92 9.79 14.01 2.26
N ALA A 93 9.36 14.26 1.02
CA ALA A 93 8.93 15.57 0.57
C ALA A 93 7.69 16.06 1.35
N HIS A 94 6.74 15.17 1.63
CA HIS A 94 5.55 15.49 2.40
C HIS A 94 5.87 15.87 3.86
N LEU A 95 6.74 15.11 4.52
CA LEU A 95 7.15 15.37 5.90
C LEU A 95 8.21 16.47 6.04
N ASN A 96 8.72 17.00 4.93
CA ASN A 96 9.84 17.95 4.92
C ASN A 96 11.04 17.46 5.76
N THR A 97 11.44 16.21 5.52
CA THR A 97 12.52 15.52 6.24
C THR A 97 13.60 15.04 5.26
N THR A 98 14.48 14.12 5.69
CA THR A 98 15.49 13.51 4.83
C THR A 98 15.20 12.04 4.59
N THR A 99 15.58 11.55 3.41
CA THR A 99 15.52 10.13 3.06
C THR A 99 16.30 9.27 4.06
N PHE A 100 17.43 9.75 4.56
CA PHE A 100 18.23 9.03 5.54
C PHE A 100 17.45 8.76 6.83
N ASN A 101 16.76 9.76 7.39
CA ASN A 101 16.00 9.61 8.62
C ASN A 101 14.86 8.60 8.44
N ILE A 102 14.10 8.73 7.34
CA ILE A 102 12.99 7.81 7.04
C ILE A 102 13.49 6.38 6.84
N LEU A 103 14.57 6.18 6.09
CA LEU A 103 15.12 4.83 5.89
C LEU A 103 15.71 4.24 7.17
N LEU A 104 16.30 5.05 8.04
CA LEU A 104 16.80 4.60 9.34
C LEU A 104 15.65 4.12 10.25
N GLU A 105 14.60 4.93 10.38
CA GLU A 105 13.39 4.58 11.14
C GLU A 105 12.72 3.35 10.57
N PHE A 106 12.53 3.31 9.25
CA PHE A 106 11.94 2.18 8.55
C PHE A 106 12.76 0.89 8.72
N THR A 107 14.09 0.96 8.68
CA THR A 107 14.97 -0.20 8.90
C THR A 107 14.84 -0.74 10.34
N ASN A 108 14.63 0.13 11.31
CA ASN A 108 14.39 -0.32 12.68
C ASN A 108 13.01 -0.96 12.81
N TYR A 109 11.98 -0.39 12.19
CA TYR A 109 10.66 -0.99 12.12
C TYR A 109 10.70 -2.38 11.47
N THR A 110 11.33 -2.53 10.30
CA THR A 110 11.37 -3.82 9.59
C THR A 110 11.98 -4.95 10.41
N ARG A 111 13.01 -4.67 11.21
CA ARG A 111 13.59 -5.65 12.15
C ARG A 111 12.60 -6.12 13.23
N THR A 112 11.62 -5.30 13.59
CA THR A 112 10.60 -5.68 14.59
C THR A 112 9.50 -6.57 14.00
N VAL A 113 9.31 -6.51 12.67
CA VAL A 113 8.22 -7.20 11.97
C VAL A 113 8.68 -8.28 10.98
N GLU A 114 9.99 -8.55 10.90
CA GLU A 114 10.60 -9.44 9.90
C GLU A 114 10.05 -10.87 9.94
N ASP A 115 9.75 -11.37 11.13
CA ASP A 115 9.25 -12.74 11.35
C ASP A 115 7.74 -12.80 11.60
N LEU A 116 7.05 -11.66 11.60
CA LEU A 116 5.62 -11.58 11.87
C LEU A 116 4.80 -11.78 10.60
N ASP A 117 3.67 -12.46 10.75
CA ASP A 117 2.65 -12.56 9.71
C ASP A 117 1.87 -11.24 9.56
N PRO A 118 1.10 -11.05 8.47
CA PRO A 118 0.38 -9.80 8.23
C PRO A 118 -0.59 -9.40 9.35
N VAL A 119 -1.21 -10.38 10.02
CA VAL A 119 -2.21 -10.15 11.07
C VAL A 119 -1.49 -9.66 12.32
N GLU A 120 -0.37 -10.30 12.67
CA GLU A 120 0.48 -9.89 13.79
C GLU A 120 1.02 -8.47 13.59
N ILE A 121 1.41 -8.11 12.36
CA ILE A 121 1.87 -6.75 12.03
C ILE A 121 0.76 -5.73 12.21
N VAL A 122 -0.46 -6.03 11.76
CA VAL A 122 -1.62 -5.15 11.90
C VAL A 122 -1.99 -4.93 13.37
N GLN A 123 -1.79 -5.93 14.22
CA GLN A 123 -2.08 -5.86 15.66
C GLN A 123 -1.08 -5.02 16.48
N LEU A 124 0.04 -4.58 15.88
CA LEU A 124 0.99 -3.67 16.55
C LEU A 124 0.54 -2.19 16.54
N MET A 125 -0.60 -1.89 15.92
CA MET A 125 -1.21 -0.56 15.83
C MET A 125 -2.15 -0.27 17.00
#